data_AF-A0A0B6YLU8-F1
#
_entry.id   AF-A0A0B6YLU8-F1
#
_cell.length_a   1.000
_cell.length_b   1.000
_cell.length_c   1.000
_cell.angle_alpha   90.00
_cell.angle_beta   90.00
_cell.angle_gamma   90.00
#
_symmetry.space_group_name_H-M   'P 1'
#
loop_
_entity.id
_entity.type
_entity.pdbx_description
1 polymer ?
#
loop_
_entity_poly.entity_id
_entity_poly.type
_entity_poly.pdbx_seq_one_letter_code
_entity_poly.pdbx_strand_id
1 'polypeptide(L)'
;MATATREKNGAAGQGPDLVRLHSSTAHDWGTEKRIHKDFYDDGTLTFFWRAHTITALVVFSFALVYVALFEVPTEDGDYNAKRGLTAICIAFLLFGIINTPDGPFIRPHPVFWRLILCMSIVYELALVFLLFQNVRDARFLLRHFDSSLGEALPEKDYGGNCLVYDSNHTDPWHNLKDKLDGFVPTHFFGWWLKTLIL
;
A
#
# COMPACT_ATOMS: atom_id res chain seq x y z
N MET A 1 -60.42 -38.39 -21.92
CA MET A 1 -60.42 -36.92 -21.72
C MET A 1 -59.77 -36.67 -20.37
N ALA A 2 -58.46 -36.36 -20.33
CA ALA A 2 -57.92 -35.00 -20.38
C ALA A 2 -58.39 -34.17 -19.15
N THR A 3 -57.55 -33.59 -18.30
CA THR A 3 -56.26 -32.95 -18.57
C THR A 3 -55.54 -32.64 -17.25
N ALA A 4 -54.21 -32.72 -17.28
CA ALA A 4 -53.29 -32.32 -16.23
C ALA A 4 -53.30 -30.80 -15.98
N THR A 5 -53.28 -30.39 -14.71
CA THR A 5 -52.94 -29.02 -14.29
C THR A 5 -51.43 -28.84 -14.30
N ARG A 6 -50.94 -28.13 -15.32
CA ARG A 6 -49.55 -27.74 -15.55
C ARG A 6 -49.20 -26.48 -14.73
N GLU A 7 -48.10 -26.56 -14.00
CA GLU A 7 -47.41 -25.43 -13.37
C GLU A 7 -47.17 -24.29 -14.36
N LYS A 8 -47.43 -23.05 -13.94
CA LYS A 8 -46.88 -21.84 -14.58
C LYS A 8 -45.84 -21.23 -13.64
N ASN A 9 -44.63 -21.78 -13.70
CA ASN A 9 -43.41 -21.01 -13.43
C ASN A 9 -43.12 -20.18 -14.69
N GLY A 10 -42.95 -18.86 -14.53
CA GLY A 10 -42.59 -18.02 -15.67
C GLY A 10 -42.52 -16.53 -15.35
N ALA A 11 -41.29 -16.07 -15.15
CA ALA A 11 -40.79 -14.74 -15.52
C ALA A 11 -41.34 -13.52 -14.76
N ALA A 12 -40.75 -13.22 -13.61
CA ALA A 12 -40.66 -11.85 -13.11
C ALA A 12 -39.38 -11.71 -12.26
N GLY A 13 -38.32 -11.09 -12.80
CA GLY A 13 -37.15 -10.77 -11.98
C GLY A 13 -35.79 -10.56 -12.67
N GLN A 14 -35.71 -10.18 -13.95
CA GLN A 14 -34.40 -9.91 -14.61
C GLN A 14 -34.29 -8.55 -15.34
N GLY A 15 -35.31 -7.70 -15.24
CA GLY A 15 -35.34 -6.38 -15.89
C GLY A 15 -34.61 -5.23 -15.17
N PRO A 16 -34.71 -5.08 -13.83
CA PRO A 16 -34.17 -3.90 -13.16
C PRO A 16 -32.66 -3.95 -12.87
N ASP A 17 -32.07 -5.15 -12.77
CA ASP A 17 -30.65 -5.31 -12.41
C ASP A 17 -29.69 -5.03 -13.57
N LEU A 18 -30.07 -5.41 -14.81
CA LEU A 18 -29.22 -5.19 -15.99
C LEU A 18 -29.07 -3.71 -16.36
N VAL A 19 -30.13 -2.92 -16.16
CA VAL A 19 -30.12 -1.47 -16.40
C VAL A 19 -29.26 -0.74 -15.36
N ARG A 20 -29.22 -1.25 -14.13
CA ARG A 20 -28.42 -0.68 -13.03
C ARG A 20 -26.92 -0.97 -13.18
N LEU A 21 -26.57 -2.13 -13.72
CA LEU A 21 -25.18 -2.48 -14.09
C LEU A 21 -24.61 -1.50 -15.13
N HIS A 22 -25.40 -1.12 -16.13
CA HIS A 22 -24.94 -0.21 -17.20
C HIS A 22 -24.88 1.28 -16.77
N SER A 23 -25.52 1.65 -15.66
CA SER A 23 -25.48 3.00 -15.08
C SER A 23 -24.56 3.14 -13.86
N SER A 24 -23.89 2.05 -13.47
CA SER A 24 -22.92 2.05 -12.37
C SER A 24 -21.75 2.98 -12.72
N THR A 25 -21.77 4.17 -12.15
CA THR A 25 -20.66 5.12 -12.21
C THR A 25 -19.70 4.78 -11.06
N ALA A 26 -18.40 5.07 -11.21
CA ALA A 26 -17.38 4.79 -10.18
C ALA A 26 -17.70 5.37 -8.78
N HIS A 27 -18.67 6.28 -8.69
CA HIS A 27 -19.19 6.85 -7.46
C HIS A 27 -20.04 5.87 -6.60
N ASP A 28 -20.62 4.81 -7.17
CA ASP A 28 -21.47 3.83 -6.44
C ASP A 28 -20.72 2.55 -6.03
N TRP A 29 -19.42 2.68 -5.74
CA TRP A 29 -18.55 1.57 -5.32
C TRP A 29 -19.04 0.87 -4.04
N GLY A 30 -19.78 1.56 -3.18
CA GLY A 30 -20.35 0.99 -1.94
C GLY A 30 -21.49 -0.01 -2.18
N THR A 31 -22.20 0.10 -3.30
CA THR A 31 -23.23 -0.88 -3.72
C THR A 31 -22.57 -2.06 -4.42
N GLU A 32 -21.63 -1.80 -5.31
CA GLU A 32 -20.82 -2.82 -6.00
C GLU A 32 -20.07 -3.74 -5.01
N LYS A 33 -19.44 -3.13 -4.00
CA LYS A 33 -18.74 -3.85 -2.92
C LYS A 33 -19.67 -4.78 -2.14
N ARG A 34 -20.96 -4.43 -1.99
CA ARG A 34 -21.94 -5.28 -1.29
C ARG A 34 -22.39 -6.45 -2.15
N ILE A 35 -22.49 -6.28 -3.47
CA ILE A 35 -22.82 -7.34 -4.42
C ILE A 35 -21.70 -8.38 -4.48
N HIS A 36 -20.44 -7.94 -4.46
CA HIS A 36 -19.26 -8.81 -4.50
C HIS A 36 -18.74 -9.25 -3.11
N LYS A 37 -19.46 -8.95 -2.03
CA LYS A 37 -19.03 -9.27 -0.66
C LYS A 37 -19.08 -10.77 -0.36
N ASP A 38 -19.99 -11.48 -1.03
CA ASP A 38 -20.23 -12.90 -0.79
C ASP A 38 -19.22 -13.72 -1.62
N PHE A 39 -17.97 -13.74 -1.15
CA PHE A 39 -16.99 -14.72 -1.60
C PHE A 39 -17.33 -16.08 -1.00
N TYR A 40 -17.50 -17.10 -1.85
CA TYR A 40 -17.67 -18.47 -1.38
C TYR A 40 -16.34 -18.97 -0.81
N ASP A 41 -16.26 -19.02 0.51
CA ASP A 41 -15.15 -19.57 1.27
C ASP A 41 -15.47 -21.01 1.66
N ASP A 42 -14.60 -21.95 1.29
CA ASP A 42 -14.75 -23.38 1.55
C ASP A 42 -14.41 -23.79 3.00
N GLY A 43 -14.12 -22.80 3.86
CA GLY A 43 -13.78 -23.00 5.26
C GLY A 43 -12.28 -23.03 5.53
N THR A 44 -11.44 -23.09 4.49
CA THR A 44 -9.98 -23.14 4.64
C THR A 44 -9.35 -21.77 4.86
N LEU A 45 -9.96 -20.70 4.34
CA LEU A 45 -9.42 -19.33 4.42
C LEU A 45 -10.20 -18.42 5.37
N THR A 46 -11.25 -18.91 6.02
CA THR A 46 -12.18 -18.11 6.86
C THR A 46 -11.50 -17.40 8.00
N PHE A 47 -10.45 -18.01 8.55
CA PHE A 47 -9.64 -17.38 9.58
C PHE A 47 -8.95 -16.11 9.08
N PHE A 48 -8.46 -16.09 7.84
CA PHE A 48 -7.71 -14.96 7.27
C PHE A 48 -8.62 -13.80 6.87
N TRP A 49 -9.83 -14.10 6.39
CA TRP A 49 -10.79 -13.08 5.93
C TRP A 49 -11.61 -12.46 7.08
N ARG A 50 -11.63 -13.09 8.25
CA ARG A 50 -12.30 -12.55 9.43
C ARG A 50 -11.40 -11.53 10.14
N ALA A 51 -11.96 -10.35 10.44
CA ALA A 51 -11.27 -9.36 11.25
C ALA A 51 -11.16 -9.83 12.71
N HIS A 52 -9.93 -10.03 13.20
CA HIS A 52 -9.64 -10.43 14.58
C HIS A 52 -9.10 -9.24 15.40
N THR A 53 -9.92 -8.19 15.53
CA THR A 53 -9.51 -6.92 16.16
C THR A 53 -9.17 -7.05 17.64
N ILE A 54 -9.95 -7.84 18.39
CA ILE A 54 -9.74 -8.07 19.83
C ILE A 54 -8.45 -8.84 20.09
N THR A 55 -8.18 -9.91 19.32
CA THR A 55 -6.96 -10.70 19.52
C THR A 55 -5.72 -9.87 19.18
N ALA A 56 -5.77 -9.07 18.11
CA ALA A 56 -4.69 -8.16 17.75
C ALA A 56 -4.43 -7.12 18.85
N LEU A 57 -5.47 -6.56 19.47
CA LEU A 57 -5.34 -5.60 20.58
C LEU A 57 -4.72 -6.24 21.81
N VAL A 58 -5.14 -7.47 22.16
CA VAL A 58 -4.59 -8.22 23.30
C VAL A 58 -3.11 -8.50 23.10
N VAL A 59 -2.72 -9.03 21.93
CA VAL A 59 -1.31 -9.31 21.61
C VAL A 59 -0.48 -8.03 21.64
N PHE A 60 -0.97 -6.94 21.05
CA PHE A 60 -0.29 -5.65 21.07
C PHE A 60 -0.10 -5.11 22.49
N SER A 61 -1.13 -5.21 23.34
CA SER A 61 -1.06 -4.76 24.73
C SER A 61 -0.04 -5.57 25.52
N PHE A 62 -0.01 -6.90 25.34
CA PHE A 62 1.01 -7.76 25.96
C PHE A 62 2.42 -7.42 25.48
N ALA A 63 2.61 -7.13 24.19
CA ALA A 63 3.91 -6.72 23.66
C ALA A 63 4.42 -5.41 24.30
N LEU A 64 3.54 -4.41 24.47
CA LEU A 64 3.90 -3.15 25.14
C LEU A 64 4.23 -3.36 26.62
N VAL A 65 3.44 -4.16 27.33
CA VAL A 65 3.73 -4.51 28.74
C VAL A 65 5.05 -5.26 28.86
N TYR A 66 5.33 -6.17 27.91
CA TYR A 66 6.60 -6.90 27.89
C TYR A 66 7.80 -5.96 27.77
N VAL A 67 7.77 -5.06 26.78
CA VAL A 67 8.80 -4.04 26.58
C VAL A 67 8.95 -3.14 27.82
N ALA A 68 7.84 -2.72 28.41
CA ALA A 68 7.87 -1.83 29.56
C ALA A 68 8.42 -2.47 30.85
N LEU A 69 8.21 -3.77 31.05
CA LEU A 69 8.56 -4.45 32.31
C LEU A 69 9.84 -5.30 32.24
N PHE A 70 10.19 -5.84 31.07
CA PHE A 70 11.26 -6.82 30.93
C PHE A 70 12.45 -6.33 30.10
N GLU A 71 12.31 -5.24 29.34
CA GLU A 71 13.42 -4.70 28.55
C GLU A 71 14.31 -3.80 29.42
N VAL A 72 15.61 -4.07 29.42
CA VAL A 72 16.58 -3.28 30.18
C VAL A 72 16.84 -1.96 29.44
N PRO A 73 16.72 -0.80 30.12
CA PRO A 73 17.05 0.49 29.53
C PRO A 73 18.53 0.53 29.09
N THR A 74 18.77 1.07 27.89
CA THR A 74 20.12 1.37 27.40
C THR A 74 20.37 2.88 27.52
N GLU A 75 21.61 3.28 27.77
CA GLU A 75 21.99 4.71 27.93
C GLU A 75 22.20 5.44 26.58
N ASP A 76 22.14 4.72 25.46
CA ASP A 76 22.34 5.28 24.12
C ASP A 76 21.09 6.03 23.63
N GLY A 77 21.11 7.36 23.73
CA GLY A 77 20.00 8.22 23.32
C GLY A 77 19.55 8.05 21.87
N ASP A 78 20.49 7.94 20.93
CA ASP A 78 20.20 7.76 19.50
C ASP A 78 19.50 6.43 19.20
N TYR A 79 19.92 5.36 19.89
CA TYR A 79 19.29 4.05 19.76
C TYR A 79 17.86 4.08 20.31
N ASN A 80 17.67 4.70 21.49
CA ASN A 80 16.37 4.87 22.11
C ASN A 80 15.42 5.71 21.24
N ALA A 81 15.91 6.78 20.62
CA ALA A 81 15.12 7.62 19.72
C ALA A 81 14.68 6.85 18.48
N LYS A 82 15.58 6.10 17.83
CA LYS A 82 15.25 5.26 16.67
C LYS A 82 14.22 4.21 17.02
N ARG A 83 14.43 3.47 18.10
CA ARG A 83 13.51 2.43 18.58
C ARG A 83 12.14 3.01 18.94
N GLY A 84 12.10 4.14 19.64
CA GLY A 84 10.86 4.84 20.00
C GLY A 84 10.08 5.31 18.77
N LEU A 85 10.76 5.91 17.78
CA LEU A 85 10.15 6.33 16.53
C LEU A 85 9.58 5.13 15.75
N THR A 86 10.34 4.02 15.66
CA THR A 86 9.86 2.78 15.05
C THR A 86 8.64 2.22 15.78
N ALA A 87 8.64 2.21 17.11
CA ALA A 87 7.52 1.72 17.91
C ALA A 87 6.25 2.56 17.70
N ILE A 88 6.37 3.88 17.65
CA ILE A 88 5.24 4.80 17.37
C ILE A 88 4.67 4.53 15.98
N CYS A 89 5.53 4.38 14.96
CA CYS A 89 5.09 4.05 13.60
C CYS A 89 4.35 2.71 13.56
N ILE A 90 4.89 1.65 14.16
CA ILE A 90 4.25 0.33 14.20
C ILE A 90 2.90 0.39 14.94
N ALA A 91 2.85 1.08 16.08
CA ALA A 91 1.63 1.26 16.85
C ALA A 91 0.54 1.98 16.04
N PHE A 92 0.92 3.07 15.34
CA PHE A 92 0.01 3.79 14.45
C PHE A 92 -0.48 2.92 13.30
N LEU A 93 0.41 2.19 12.63
CA LEU A 93 0.04 1.30 11.53
C LEU A 93 -0.92 0.20 11.99
N LEU A 94 -0.64 -0.44 13.13
CA LEU A 94 -1.50 -1.48 13.68
C LEU A 94 -2.88 -0.92 14.04
N PHE A 95 -2.91 0.21 14.75
CA PHE A 95 -4.16 0.89 15.12
C PHE A 95 -4.95 1.31 13.88
N GLY A 96 -4.27 1.87 12.88
CA GLY A 96 -4.85 2.31 11.62
C GLY A 96 -5.46 1.15 10.83
N ILE A 97 -4.76 0.02 10.71
CA ILE A 97 -5.27 -1.19 10.02
C ILE A 97 -6.55 -1.71 10.68
N ILE A 98 -6.62 -1.68 12.01
CA ILE A 98 -7.77 -2.19 12.76
C ILE A 98 -8.99 -1.28 12.59
N ASN A 99 -8.79 0.04 12.68
CA ASN A 99 -9.89 1.01 12.80
C ASN A 99 -10.29 1.67 11.47
N THR A 100 -9.43 1.67 10.46
CA THR A 100 -9.78 2.29 9.17
C THR A 100 -10.85 1.46 8.44
N PRO A 101 -11.87 2.12 7.86
CA PRO A 101 -12.84 1.43 7.02
C PRO A 101 -12.15 0.90 5.76
N ASP A 102 -12.59 -0.23 5.19
CA ASP A 102 -12.00 -0.63 3.91
C ASP A 102 -12.43 0.31 2.80
N GLY A 103 -11.43 0.72 2.02
CA GLY A 103 -11.61 1.53 0.84
C GLY A 103 -12.33 0.83 -0.32
N PRO A 104 -12.31 1.44 -1.51
CA PRO A 104 -13.00 0.93 -2.70
C PRO A 104 -12.35 -0.33 -3.27
N PHE A 105 -11.09 -0.62 -2.93
CA PHE A 105 -10.36 -1.78 -3.44
C PHE A 105 -10.65 -3.04 -2.63
N ILE A 106 -10.97 -4.12 -3.33
CA ILE A 106 -11.42 -5.39 -2.73
C ILE A 106 -10.31 -6.46 -2.74
N ARG A 107 -9.44 -6.47 -3.76
CA ARG A 107 -8.38 -7.49 -3.95
C ARG A 107 -6.99 -6.85 -3.86
N PRO A 108 -5.94 -7.52 -3.34
CA PRO A 108 -5.91 -8.91 -2.92
C PRO A 108 -6.53 -9.18 -1.54
N HIS A 109 -6.40 -8.28 -0.57
CA HIS A 109 -7.00 -8.42 0.77
C HIS A 109 -7.28 -7.03 1.38
N PRO A 110 -8.38 -6.82 2.13
CA PRO A 110 -8.72 -5.52 2.72
C PRO A 110 -7.62 -4.96 3.64
N VAL A 111 -6.97 -5.80 4.44
CA VAL A 111 -5.87 -5.39 5.33
C VAL A 111 -4.70 -4.78 4.56
N PHE A 112 -4.40 -5.28 3.35
CA PHE A 112 -3.33 -4.74 2.52
C PHE A 112 -3.62 -3.27 2.17
N TRP A 113 -4.85 -2.97 1.73
CA TRP A 113 -5.22 -1.61 1.37
C TRP A 113 -5.28 -0.67 2.57
N ARG A 114 -5.74 -1.16 3.73
CA ARG A 114 -5.70 -0.39 4.98
C ARG A 114 -4.26 -0.08 5.39
N LEU A 115 -3.33 -1.04 5.25
CA LEU A 115 -1.90 -0.84 5.51
C LEU A 115 -1.33 0.23 4.57
N ILE A 116 -1.61 0.15 3.26
CA ILE A 116 -1.13 1.15 2.29
C ILE A 116 -1.62 2.55 2.63
N LEU A 117 -2.90 2.70 2.99
CA LEU A 117 -3.46 3.99 3.43
C LEU A 117 -2.76 4.52 4.70
N CYS A 118 -2.52 3.66 5.69
CA CYS A 118 -1.84 4.08 6.91
C CYS A 118 -0.37 4.45 6.63
N MET A 119 0.32 3.69 5.77
CA MET A 119 1.68 4.00 5.32
C MET A 119 1.75 5.32 4.56
N SER A 120 0.76 5.64 3.72
CA SER A 120 0.73 6.92 3.01
C SER A 120 0.56 8.11 3.95
N ILE A 121 -0.22 7.94 5.04
CA ILE A 121 -0.36 8.98 6.06
C ILE A 121 0.97 9.21 6.80
N VAL A 122 1.66 8.14 7.20
CA VAL A 122 2.99 8.25 7.84
C VAL A 122 3.98 8.95 6.91
N TYR A 123 3.98 8.59 5.62
CA TYR A 123 4.80 9.22 4.60
C TYR A 123 4.49 10.73 4.46
N GLU A 124 3.22 11.10 4.39
CA GLU A 124 2.82 12.52 4.29
C GLU A 124 3.26 13.31 5.52
N LEU A 125 3.09 12.76 6.73
CA LEU A 125 3.58 13.40 7.96
C LEU A 125 5.11 13.55 7.95
N ALA A 126 5.83 12.57 7.42
CA ALA A 126 7.28 12.65 7.27
C ALA A 126 7.69 13.73 6.25
N LEU A 127 6.96 13.88 5.14
CA LEU A 127 7.20 14.96 4.17
C LEU A 127 6.92 16.34 4.77
N VAL A 128 5.81 16.50 5.51
CA VAL A 128 5.50 17.74 6.22
C VAL A 128 6.59 18.05 7.25
N PHE A 129 7.12 17.05 7.97
CA PHE A 129 8.25 17.25 8.86
C PHE A 129 9.51 17.70 8.12
N LEU A 130 9.85 17.04 7.00
CA LEU A 130 11.00 17.39 6.16
C LEU A 130 10.88 18.80 5.56
N LEU A 131 9.67 19.26 5.27
CA LEU A 131 9.41 20.60 4.73
C LEU A 131 9.92 21.71 5.65
N PHE A 132 9.91 21.49 6.97
CA PHE A 132 10.42 22.45 7.95
C PHE A 132 11.92 22.33 8.24
N GLN A 133 12.63 21.36 7.64
CA GLN A 133 14.07 21.17 7.83
C GLN A 133 14.90 22.01 6.85
N ASN A 134 16.08 22.45 7.25
CA ASN A 134 17.04 23.02 6.31
C ASN A 134 17.65 21.93 5.42
N VAL A 135 18.15 22.30 4.24
CA VAL A 135 18.75 21.36 3.27
C VAL A 135 19.88 20.51 3.88
N ARG A 136 20.70 21.10 4.75
CA ARG A 136 21.80 20.38 5.43
C ARG A 136 21.27 19.35 6.42
N ASP A 137 20.31 19.75 7.24
CA ASP A 137 19.73 18.92 8.29
C ASP A 137 18.88 17.79 7.67
N ALA A 138 18.12 18.09 6.61
CA ALA A 138 17.37 17.10 5.84
C ALA A 138 18.28 16.02 5.24
N ARG A 139 19.43 16.41 4.64
CA ARG A 139 20.41 15.43 4.12
C ARG A 139 21.02 14.57 5.22
N PHE A 140 21.32 15.16 6.39
CA PHE A 140 21.81 14.39 7.52
C PHE A 140 20.76 13.42 8.08
N LEU A 141 19.48 13.82 8.11
CA LEU A 141 18.38 12.94 8.49
C LEU A 141 18.21 11.79 7.49
N LEU A 142 18.30 12.04 6.19
CA LEU A 142 18.22 10.98 5.16
C LEU A 142 19.35 9.95 5.27
N ARG A 143 20.55 10.34 5.75
CA ARG A 143 21.63 9.39 6.05
C ARG A 143 21.26 8.32 7.08
N HIS A 144 20.27 8.57 7.93
CA HIS A 144 19.80 7.58 8.91
C HIS A 144 19.01 6.44 8.26
N PHE A 145 18.47 6.66 7.07
CA PHE A 145 17.76 5.65 6.29
C PHE A 145 18.68 4.95 5.28
N ASP A 146 19.55 5.71 4.62
CA ASP A 146 20.53 5.18 3.69
C ASP A 146 21.85 5.95 3.81
N SER A 147 22.93 5.23 4.14
CA SER A 147 24.27 5.80 4.30
C SER A 147 24.78 6.57 3.07
N SER A 148 24.27 6.27 1.87
CA SER A 148 24.63 6.94 0.63
C SER A 148 23.90 8.27 0.39
N LEU A 149 22.79 8.51 1.10
CA LEU A 149 21.93 9.70 0.94
C LEU A 149 22.40 10.85 1.84
N GLY A 150 23.49 11.51 1.45
CA GLY A 150 23.92 12.77 2.08
C GLY A 150 25.16 13.42 1.48
N GLU A 151 25.70 12.84 0.42
CA GLU A 151 26.71 13.46 -0.42
C GLU A 151 26.04 14.34 -1.48
N ALA A 152 26.79 15.28 -2.05
CA ALA A 152 26.28 16.04 -3.19
C ALA A 152 26.07 15.06 -4.35
N LEU A 153 24.82 14.88 -4.79
CA LEU A 153 24.56 14.04 -5.95
C LEU A 153 25.29 14.66 -7.15
N PRO A 154 26.05 13.87 -7.93
CA PRO A 154 26.60 14.35 -9.17
C PRO A 154 25.45 14.79 -10.08
N GLU A 155 25.56 15.99 -10.65
CA GLU A 155 24.57 16.48 -11.60
C GLU A 155 24.58 15.57 -12.83
N LYS A 156 23.43 14.95 -13.10
CA LYS A 156 23.30 14.01 -14.19
C LYS A 156 22.81 14.75 -15.43
N ASP A 157 23.67 14.84 -16.44
CA ASP A 157 23.29 15.43 -17.72
C ASP A 157 22.45 14.44 -18.54
N TYR A 158 21.12 14.57 -18.50
CA TYR A 158 20.22 13.73 -19.29
C TYR A 158 20.22 14.08 -20.80
N GLY A 159 20.74 15.25 -21.18
CA GLY A 159 20.74 15.76 -22.56
C GLY A 159 22.08 15.65 -23.29
N GLY A 160 23.06 14.97 -22.71
CA GLY A 160 24.40 14.79 -23.27
C GLY A 160 24.48 13.82 -24.45
N ASN A 161 25.41 12.87 -24.41
CA ASN A 161 25.66 11.95 -25.52
C ASN A 161 24.44 11.03 -25.83
N CYS A 162 23.88 11.15 -27.03
CA CYS A 162 22.73 10.38 -27.50
C CYS A 162 23.07 9.02 -28.13
N LEU A 163 24.36 8.62 -28.13
CA LEU A 163 24.79 7.34 -28.71
C LEU A 163 24.33 6.17 -27.84
N VAL A 164 23.32 5.45 -28.31
CA VAL A 164 22.74 4.29 -27.60
C VAL A 164 23.74 3.13 -27.49
N TYR A 165 24.52 2.90 -28.53
CA TYR A 165 25.58 1.88 -28.57
C TYR A 165 26.91 2.53 -28.94
N ASP A 166 27.88 2.45 -28.05
CA ASP A 166 29.24 2.97 -28.26
C ASP A 166 30.25 1.83 -28.25
N SER A 167 30.71 1.41 -29.43
CA SER A 167 31.70 0.34 -29.55
C SER A 167 33.09 0.70 -29.02
N ASN A 168 33.37 1.99 -28.74
CA ASN A 168 34.68 2.44 -28.29
C ASN A 168 34.80 2.51 -26.75
N HIS A 169 33.69 2.32 -26.03
CA HIS A 169 33.67 2.29 -24.58
C HIS A 169 33.72 0.84 -24.05
N THR A 170 34.23 0.65 -22.83
CA THR A 170 34.31 -0.66 -22.18
C THR A 170 32.94 -1.29 -21.90
N ASP A 171 31.91 -0.45 -21.72
CA ASP A 171 30.50 -0.84 -21.71
C ASP A 171 29.78 -0.15 -22.87
N PRO A 172 29.46 -0.88 -23.95
CA PRO A 172 28.81 -0.31 -25.12
C PRO A 172 27.44 0.32 -24.84
N TRP A 173 26.77 -0.07 -23.76
CA TRP A 173 25.45 0.42 -23.38
C TRP A 173 25.50 1.44 -22.22
N HIS A 174 26.66 2.03 -21.94
CA HIS A 174 26.85 2.94 -20.82
C HIS A 174 25.88 4.14 -20.88
N ASN A 175 25.68 4.74 -22.05
CA ASN A 175 24.75 5.86 -22.22
C ASN A 175 23.31 5.44 -21.88
N LEU A 176 22.88 4.26 -22.30
CA LEU A 176 21.54 3.76 -22.01
C LEU A 176 21.34 3.48 -20.51
N LYS A 177 22.28 2.78 -19.87
CA LYS A 177 22.22 2.48 -18.42
C LYS A 177 22.34 3.73 -17.56
N ASP A 178 23.12 4.71 -18.00
CA ASP A 178 23.22 5.98 -17.32
C ASP A 178 21.87 6.71 -17.38
N LYS A 179 21.20 6.77 -18.54
CA LYS A 179 19.91 7.49 -18.64
C LYS A 179 18.70 6.74 -18.06
N LEU A 180 18.75 5.41 -17.97
CA LEU A 180 17.73 4.59 -17.32
C LEU A 180 17.93 4.58 -15.79
N ASP A 181 17.66 5.71 -15.15
CA ASP A 181 17.65 5.85 -13.70
C ASP A 181 16.44 5.15 -13.06
N GLY A 182 16.39 5.15 -11.72
CA GLY A 182 15.28 4.55 -10.97
C GLY A 182 13.92 5.18 -11.24
N PHE A 183 13.85 6.38 -11.84
CA PHE A 183 12.59 7.02 -12.19
C PHE A 183 11.89 6.23 -13.30
N VAL A 184 12.59 5.81 -14.35
CA VAL A 184 11.99 5.09 -15.49
C VAL A 184 11.25 3.79 -15.09
N PRO A 185 11.86 2.82 -14.39
CA PRO A 185 11.15 1.62 -13.97
C PRO A 185 10.05 1.95 -12.96
N THR A 186 10.28 2.87 -12.02
CA THR A 186 9.26 3.26 -11.03
C THR A 186 8.02 3.86 -11.69
N HIS A 187 8.20 4.72 -12.69
CA HIS A 187 7.10 5.30 -13.47
C HIS A 187 6.40 4.24 -14.33
N PHE A 188 7.16 3.36 -14.98
CA PHE A 188 6.61 2.26 -15.78
C PHE A 188 5.73 1.33 -14.93
N PHE A 189 6.22 0.88 -13.78
CA PHE A 189 5.43 0.06 -12.85
C PHE A 189 4.25 0.84 -12.25
N GLY A 190 4.42 2.14 -12.00
CA GLY A 190 3.34 3.01 -11.55
C GLY A 190 2.20 3.09 -12.57
N TRP A 191 2.50 3.28 -13.86
CA TRP A 191 1.50 3.27 -14.93
C TRP A 191 0.88 1.89 -15.11
N TRP A 192 1.67 0.82 -15.05
CA TRP A 192 1.16 -0.55 -15.14
C TRP A 192 0.20 -0.88 -13.99
N LEU A 193 0.56 -0.56 -12.74
CA LEU A 193 -0.31 -0.78 -11.59
C LEU A 193 -1.59 0.08 -11.68
N LYS A 194 -1.47 1.31 -12.18
CA LYS A 194 -2.64 2.17 -12.45
C LYS A 194 -3.59 1.53 -13.45
N THR A 195 -3.07 0.81 -14.46
CA THR A 195 -3.92 0.10 -15.44
C THR A 195 -4.58 -1.17 -14.89
N LEU A 196 -4.03 -1.78 -13.83
CA LEU A 196 -4.66 -2.93 -13.18
C LEU A 196 -5.81 -2.55 -12.23
N ILE A 197 -5.85 -1.28 -11.83
CA ILE A 197 -6.81 -0.74 -10.87
C ILE A 197 -8.03 -0.11 -11.58
N LEU A 198 -7.85 0.38 -12.81
CA LEU A 198 -8.91 0.91 -13.70
C LEU A 198 -9.62 -0.22 -14.45
#